data_AF-A0A8T4W6P6-F1
#
_entry.id   AF-A0A8T4W6P6-F1
#
_cell.length_a   1.000
_cell.length_b   1.000
_cell.length_c   1.000
_cell.angle_alpha   90.00
_cell.angle_beta   90.00
_cell.angle_gamma   90.00
#
_symmetry.space_group_name_H-M   'P 1'
#
loop_
_entity.id
_entity.type
_entity.pdbx_description
1 polymer ?
#
loop_
_entity_poly.entity_id
_entity_poly.type
_entity_poly.pdbx_seq_one_letter_code
_entity_poly.pdbx_strand_id
1 'polypeptide(L)'
;MEFKKVIEKRRSVRSYTEDEIPKKDIEEIIRIGHTAPSAGNRQARDFIVVEDEKEKRRLVENAYGQSFIGDAPWVIVVCAHKKRSAERYGDRGRELYSIQDATAAVENILLALVDMGYSSCWIGAFDEDKVSKQLEIPDGVRPIAILPIGHPAGMPRKPEKMNAEELTHHGSW
;
A
#
# COMPACT_ATOMS: atom_id res chain seq x y z
N MET A 1 -1.34 19.25 -6.06
CA MET A 1 0.04 19.77 -5.88
C MET A 1 0.83 19.57 -7.17
N GLU A 2 1.95 20.25 -7.38
CA GLU A 2 2.85 19.88 -8.49
C GLU A 2 3.45 18.49 -8.22
N PHE A 3 3.43 17.60 -9.22
CA PHE A 3 3.82 16.20 -9.06
C PHE A 3 5.20 16.00 -8.41
N LYS A 4 6.22 16.78 -8.81
CA LYS A 4 7.56 16.69 -8.21
C LYS A 4 7.54 16.94 -6.70
N LYS A 5 6.73 17.89 -6.24
CA LYS A 5 6.59 18.21 -4.81
C LYS A 5 5.90 17.08 -4.05
N VAL A 6 4.98 16.34 -4.68
CA VAL A 6 4.36 15.14 -4.09
C VAL A 6 5.43 14.09 -3.80
N ILE A 7 6.25 13.77 -4.81
CA ILE A 7 7.37 12.82 -4.68
C ILE A 7 8.35 13.27 -3.59
N GLU A 8 8.72 14.55 -3.58
CA GLU A 8 9.65 15.11 -2.61
C GLU A 8 9.11 15.12 -1.18
N LYS A 9 7.80 15.29 -0.99
CA LYS A 9 7.14 15.30 0.32
C LYS A 9 6.84 13.92 0.86
N ARG A 10 6.76 12.88 0.01
CA ARG A 10 6.42 11.51 0.44
C ARG A 10 7.34 11.01 1.55
N ARG A 11 6.79 10.68 2.72
CA ARG A 11 7.50 10.08 3.85
C ARG A 11 6.70 8.90 4.39
N SER A 12 7.40 7.96 5.03
CA SER A 12 6.74 6.91 5.82
C SER A 12 6.35 7.49 7.18
N VAL A 13 5.10 7.94 7.30
CA VAL A 13 4.54 8.51 8.54
C VAL A 13 3.96 7.38 9.38
N ARG A 14 4.23 7.41 10.69
CA ARG A 14 3.82 6.38 11.66
C ARG A 14 3.20 7.01 12.92
N SER A 15 2.65 8.20 12.77
CA SER A 15 2.04 8.99 13.84
C SER A 15 0.98 9.89 13.22
N TYR A 16 -0.26 9.77 13.69
CA TYR A 16 -1.41 10.42 13.08
C TYR A 16 -2.14 11.31 14.08
N THR A 17 -2.80 12.36 13.59
CA THR A 17 -3.73 13.15 14.42
C THR A 17 -5.08 12.42 14.52
N GLU A 18 -5.94 12.89 15.42
CA GLU A 18 -7.31 12.37 15.59
C GLU A 18 -8.30 12.92 14.55
N ASP A 19 -7.82 13.73 13.59
CA ASP A 19 -8.67 14.36 12.58
C ASP A 19 -9.35 13.30 11.68
N GLU A 20 -10.66 13.43 11.50
CA GLU A 20 -11.45 12.51 10.68
C GLU A 20 -11.07 12.60 9.20
N ILE A 21 -11.00 11.43 8.55
CA ILE A 21 -10.86 11.33 7.09
C ILE A 21 -12.21 10.89 6.52
N PRO A 22 -12.85 11.71 5.65
CA PRO A 22 -14.10 11.34 5.01
C PRO A 22 -13.96 10.04 4.20
N LYS A 23 -14.92 9.12 4.34
CA LYS A 23 -14.95 7.87 3.55
C LYS A 23 -14.82 8.09 2.04
N LYS A 24 -15.41 9.17 1.51
CA LYS A 24 -15.32 9.53 0.09
C LYS A 24 -13.88 9.73 -0.40
N ASP A 25 -12.99 10.19 0.50
CA ASP A 25 -11.59 10.42 0.19
C ASP A 25 -10.85 9.08 0.12
N ILE A 26 -11.15 8.14 1.02
CA ILE A 26 -10.65 6.76 0.97
C ILE A 26 -11.07 6.06 -0.34
N GLU A 27 -12.33 6.22 -0.74
CA GLU A 27 -12.82 5.70 -2.02
C GLU A 27 -12.09 6.32 -3.22
N GLU A 28 -11.82 7.62 -3.19
CA GLU A 28 -11.06 8.31 -4.24
C GLU A 28 -9.61 7.83 -4.31
N ILE A 29 -8.96 7.66 -3.16
CA ILE A 29 -7.60 7.11 -3.07
C ILE A 29 -7.54 5.72 -3.70
N ILE A 30 -8.55 4.88 -3.46
CA ILE A 30 -8.64 3.55 -4.08
C ILE A 30 -8.86 3.65 -5.59
N ARG A 31 -9.72 4.56 -6.07
CA ARG A 31 -9.91 4.80 -7.52
C ARG A 31 -8.59 5.20 -8.18
N ILE A 32 -7.83 6.11 -7.58
CA ILE A 32 -6.51 6.53 -8.08
C ILE A 32 -5.51 5.36 -8.04
N GLY A 33 -5.45 4.61 -6.94
CA GLY A 33 -4.64 3.39 -6.82
C GLY A 33 -4.95 2.37 -7.93
N HIS A 34 -6.23 2.20 -8.24
CA HIS A 34 -6.69 1.29 -9.27
C HIS A 34 -6.30 1.73 -10.70
N THR A 35 -5.97 3.00 -10.95
CA THR A 35 -5.49 3.44 -12.27
C THR A 35 -4.07 2.97 -12.60
N ALA A 36 -3.36 2.35 -11.65
CA ALA A 36 -2.02 1.83 -11.87
C ALA A 36 -1.93 0.89 -13.10
N PRO A 37 -0.80 0.86 -13.81
CA PRO A 37 -0.60 -0.06 -14.92
C PRO A 37 -0.79 -1.51 -14.47
N SER A 38 -1.13 -2.38 -15.41
CA SER A 38 -1.33 -3.80 -15.14
C SER A 38 -0.85 -4.66 -16.30
N ALA A 39 -0.13 -5.74 -15.98
CA ALA A 39 0.30 -6.71 -16.97
C ALA A 39 -0.91 -7.28 -17.73
N GLY A 40 -0.98 -7.04 -19.04
CA GLY A 40 -2.09 -7.50 -19.87
C GLY A 40 -3.46 -6.95 -19.46
N ASN A 41 -3.49 -5.82 -18.74
CA ASN A 41 -4.66 -5.23 -18.12
C ASN A 41 -5.48 -6.21 -17.27
N ARG A 42 -4.81 -7.16 -16.62
CA ARG A 42 -5.45 -8.17 -15.76
C ARG A 42 -5.97 -7.59 -14.47
N GLN A 43 -5.47 -6.43 -14.05
CA GLN A 43 -5.84 -5.68 -12.86
C GLN A 43 -5.74 -6.58 -11.61
N ALA A 44 -4.63 -7.30 -11.42
CA ALA A 44 -4.48 -8.31 -10.37
C ALA A 44 -4.22 -7.71 -8.97
N ARG A 45 -4.96 -6.65 -8.64
CA ARG A 45 -4.91 -5.87 -7.40
C ARG A 45 -6.31 -5.81 -6.79
N ASP A 46 -6.40 -6.08 -5.50
CA ASP A 46 -7.63 -5.91 -4.71
C ASP A 46 -7.31 -5.10 -3.44
N PHE A 47 -8.33 -4.48 -2.85
CA PHE A 47 -8.20 -3.59 -1.71
C PHE A 47 -9.21 -3.99 -0.64
N ILE A 48 -8.74 -4.15 0.60
CA ILE A 48 -9.60 -4.33 1.78
C ILE A 48 -9.47 -3.06 2.62
N VAL A 49 -10.60 -2.40 2.90
CA VAL A 49 -10.66 -1.19 3.72
C VAL A 49 -11.09 -1.59 5.13
N VAL A 50 -10.31 -1.21 6.13
CA VAL A 50 -10.54 -1.51 7.54
C VAL A 50 -10.68 -0.20 8.32
N GLU A 51 -11.87 0.03 8.86
CA GLU A 51 -12.22 1.16 9.73
C GLU A 51 -12.36 0.71 11.19
N ASP A 52 -12.90 -0.51 11.39
CA ASP A 52 -13.20 -1.05 12.70
C ASP A 52 -11.97 -1.13 13.62
N GLU A 53 -12.08 -0.51 14.78
CA GLU A 53 -11.01 -0.41 15.78
C GLU A 53 -10.49 -1.77 16.25
N LYS A 54 -11.38 -2.76 16.39
CA LYS A 54 -10.99 -4.09 16.85
C LYS A 54 -10.21 -4.81 15.75
N GLU A 55 -10.61 -4.68 14.49
CA GLU A 55 -9.88 -5.24 13.36
C GLU A 55 -8.52 -4.56 13.16
N LYS A 56 -8.42 -3.24 13.29
CA LYS A 56 -7.13 -2.54 13.25
C LYS A 56 -6.19 -2.99 14.35
N ARG A 57 -6.67 -3.18 15.59
CA ARG A 57 -5.86 -3.72 16.70
C ARG A 57 -5.37 -5.14 16.44
N ARG A 58 -6.20 -6.00 15.85
CA ARG A 58 -5.77 -7.34 15.43
C ARG A 58 -4.71 -7.30 14.33
N LEU A 59 -4.79 -6.32 13.42
CA LEU A 59 -3.72 -6.09 12.43
C LEU A 59 -2.41 -5.68 13.10
N VAL A 60 -2.43 -4.91 14.19
CA VAL A 60 -1.22 -4.59 14.97
C VAL A 60 -0.54 -5.87 15.47
N GLU A 61 -1.30 -6.80 16.06
CA GLU A 61 -0.77 -8.08 16.54
C GLU A 61 -0.15 -8.90 15.39
N ASN A 62 -0.83 -8.95 14.25
CA ASN A 62 -0.39 -9.68 13.06
C ASN A 62 0.75 -8.97 12.30
N ALA A 63 0.96 -7.69 12.55
CA ALA A 63 2.05 -6.88 12.02
C ALA A 63 3.15 -6.62 13.06
N TYR A 64 3.41 -7.60 13.94
CA TYR A 64 4.52 -7.60 14.88
C TYR A 64 4.53 -6.41 15.86
N GLY A 65 3.36 -5.95 16.30
CA GLY A 65 3.23 -4.90 17.31
C GLY A 65 3.41 -3.47 16.79
N GLN A 66 3.29 -3.26 15.47
CA GLN A 66 3.34 -1.92 14.87
C GLN A 66 2.09 -1.10 15.23
N SER A 67 2.09 -0.49 16.43
CA SER A 67 0.92 0.16 17.05
C SER A 67 0.25 1.22 16.19
N PHE A 68 1.04 1.94 15.38
CA PHE A 68 0.55 2.99 14.49
C PHE A 68 -0.43 2.50 13.41
N ILE A 69 -0.57 1.19 13.20
CA ILE A 69 -1.67 0.63 12.40
C ILE A 69 -3.02 0.84 13.10
N GLY A 70 -3.06 0.63 14.42
CA GLY A 70 -4.25 0.83 15.26
C GLY A 70 -4.60 2.30 15.44
N ASP A 71 -3.58 3.16 15.51
CA ASP A 71 -3.77 4.60 15.74
C ASP A 71 -4.29 5.35 14.49
N ALA A 72 -4.20 4.76 13.30
CA ALA A 72 -4.66 5.39 12.07
C ALA A 72 -6.18 5.29 11.94
N PRO A 73 -6.90 6.34 11.51
CA PRO A 73 -8.35 6.28 11.33
C PRO A 73 -8.77 5.20 10.32
N TRP A 74 -8.02 5.05 9.23
CA TRP A 74 -8.27 4.04 8.20
C TRP A 74 -7.04 3.18 7.93
N VAL A 75 -7.27 1.92 7.56
CA VAL A 75 -6.23 1.02 7.05
C VAL A 75 -6.68 0.42 5.72
N ILE A 76 -5.80 0.42 4.72
CA ILE A 76 -6.00 -0.32 3.47
C ILE A 76 -5.02 -1.48 3.41
N VAL A 77 -5.53 -2.69 3.21
CA VAL A 77 -4.71 -3.86 2.87
C VAL A 77 -4.79 -4.09 1.36
N VAL A 78 -3.66 -3.93 0.67
CA VAL A 78 -3.56 -4.13 -0.77
C VAL A 78 -3.13 -5.56 -1.03
N CYS A 79 -3.86 -6.25 -1.90
CA CYS A 79 -3.67 -7.67 -2.17
C CYS A 79 -3.35 -7.93 -3.66
N ALA A 80 -2.54 -8.94 -3.92
CA ALA A 80 -2.28 -9.47 -5.25
C ALA A 80 -3.20 -10.66 -5.56
N HIS A 81 -4.01 -10.55 -6.61
CA HIS A 81 -4.89 -11.63 -7.06
C HIS A 81 -4.16 -12.55 -8.05
N LYS A 82 -3.45 -13.55 -7.52
CA LYS A 82 -2.55 -14.42 -8.30
C LYS A 82 -3.23 -15.10 -9.47
N LYS A 83 -4.44 -15.67 -9.25
CA LYS A 83 -5.21 -16.37 -10.31
C LYS A 83 -5.53 -15.47 -11.50
N ARG A 84 -5.93 -14.21 -11.25
CA ARG A 84 -6.31 -13.24 -12.29
C ARG A 84 -5.18 -13.01 -13.28
N SER A 85 -3.95 -12.88 -12.79
CA SER A 85 -2.77 -12.74 -13.65
C SER A 85 -2.35 -14.08 -14.29
N ALA A 86 -2.42 -15.18 -13.53
CA ALA A 86 -2.03 -16.50 -13.99
C ALA A 86 -2.85 -17.03 -15.17
N GLU A 87 -4.13 -16.65 -15.27
CA GLU A 87 -5.01 -17.01 -16.41
C GLU A 87 -4.38 -16.69 -17.78
N ARG A 88 -3.59 -15.62 -17.87
CA ARG A 88 -2.93 -15.22 -19.11
C ARG A 88 -1.45 -15.57 -19.17
N TYR A 89 -0.76 -15.53 -18.03
CA TYR A 89 0.70 -15.56 -17.97
C TYR A 89 1.28 -16.74 -17.19
N GLY A 90 0.45 -17.72 -16.80
CA GLY A 90 0.87 -18.89 -16.03
C GLY A 90 1.57 -18.52 -14.72
N ASP A 91 2.62 -19.25 -14.39
CA ASP A 91 3.36 -19.06 -13.13
C ASP A 91 4.04 -17.69 -13.03
N ARG A 92 4.47 -17.13 -14.16
CA ARG A 92 5.01 -15.76 -14.18
C ARG A 92 3.94 -14.73 -13.85
N GLY A 93 2.71 -14.95 -14.30
CA GLY A 93 1.55 -14.17 -13.88
C GLY A 93 1.29 -14.25 -12.38
N ARG A 94 1.29 -15.47 -11.86
CA ARG A 94 0.99 -15.84 -10.48
C ARG A 94 2.00 -15.28 -9.47
N GLU A 95 3.28 -15.38 -9.76
CA GLU A 95 4.35 -15.13 -8.78
C GLU A 95 5.07 -13.80 -8.98
N LEU A 96 4.97 -13.17 -10.16
CA LEU A 96 5.63 -11.90 -10.43
C LEU A 96 4.63 -10.79 -10.79
N TYR A 97 3.84 -10.98 -11.85
CA TYR A 97 3.04 -9.89 -12.39
C TYR A 97 1.90 -9.46 -11.45
N SER A 98 1.27 -10.38 -10.72
CA SER A 98 0.27 -10.00 -9.72
C SER A 98 0.86 -9.18 -8.58
N ILE A 99 2.13 -9.43 -8.20
CA ILE A 99 2.83 -8.63 -7.19
C ILE A 99 3.14 -7.24 -7.75
N GLN A 100 3.65 -7.16 -8.99
CA GLN A 100 3.91 -5.88 -9.67
C GLN A 100 2.63 -5.03 -9.80
N ASP A 101 1.51 -5.64 -10.17
CA ASP A 101 0.21 -4.98 -10.26
C ASP A 101 -0.24 -4.37 -8.92
N ALA A 102 -0.13 -5.14 -7.82
CA ALA A 102 -0.50 -4.67 -6.49
C ALA A 102 0.45 -3.59 -5.96
N THR A 103 1.75 -3.76 -6.14
CA THR A 103 2.78 -2.80 -5.68
C THR A 103 2.74 -1.48 -6.43
N ALA A 104 2.44 -1.49 -7.74
CA ALA A 104 2.20 -0.26 -8.50
C ALA A 104 0.98 0.51 -7.97
N ALA A 105 -0.08 -0.20 -7.58
CA ALA A 105 -1.25 0.42 -6.96
C ALA A 105 -0.94 1.03 -5.58
N VAL A 106 -0.10 0.36 -4.78
CA VAL A 106 0.39 0.92 -3.51
C VAL A 106 1.11 2.25 -3.74
N GLU A 107 2.02 2.33 -4.71
CA GLU A 107 2.73 3.59 -4.96
C GLU A 107 1.79 4.70 -5.42
N ASN A 108 0.82 4.41 -6.31
CA ASN A 108 -0.20 5.39 -6.68
C ASN A 108 -1.01 5.88 -5.46
N ILE A 109 -1.40 4.97 -4.55
CA ILE A 109 -2.09 5.32 -3.30
C ILE A 109 -1.23 6.25 -2.45
N LEU A 110 0.05 5.93 -2.26
CA LEU A 110 0.97 6.73 -1.44
C LEU A 110 1.14 8.15 -2.00
N LEU A 111 1.17 8.32 -3.31
CA LEU A 111 1.27 9.62 -3.95
C LEU A 111 -0.06 10.39 -3.88
N ALA A 112 -1.19 9.72 -4.09
CA ALA A 112 -2.52 10.31 -3.95
C ALA A 112 -2.74 10.87 -2.54
N LEU A 113 -2.39 10.08 -1.51
CA LEU A 113 -2.45 10.49 -0.12
C LEU A 113 -1.70 11.80 0.12
N VAL A 114 -0.44 11.88 -0.35
CA VAL A 114 0.38 13.09 -0.18
C VAL A 114 -0.20 14.29 -0.93
N ASP A 115 -0.76 14.09 -2.13
CA ASP A 115 -1.41 15.15 -2.90
C ASP A 115 -2.66 15.70 -2.21
N MET A 116 -3.43 14.82 -1.57
CA MET A 116 -4.65 15.13 -0.83
C MET A 116 -4.38 15.64 0.61
N GLY A 117 -3.12 15.68 1.05
CA GLY A 117 -2.75 16.16 2.39
C GLY A 117 -2.76 15.11 3.50
N TYR A 118 -2.92 13.84 3.14
CA TYR A 118 -2.84 12.68 4.03
C TYR A 118 -1.44 12.05 4.01
N SER A 119 -1.26 11.02 4.83
CA SER A 119 -0.01 10.30 4.92
C SER A 119 -0.22 8.82 5.23
N SER A 120 0.80 8.01 4.95
CA SER A 120 0.82 6.59 5.26
C SER A 120 2.25 6.06 5.42
N CYS A 121 2.38 4.81 5.84
CA CYS A 121 3.59 4.02 5.76
C CYS A 121 3.30 2.72 4.99
N TRP A 122 4.15 2.39 4.01
CA TRP A 122 4.14 1.03 3.46
C TRP A 122 4.59 0.06 4.54
N ILE A 123 3.74 -0.90 4.91
CA ILE A 123 4.08 -1.99 5.82
C ILE A 123 4.08 -3.31 5.05
N GLY A 124 5.27 -3.87 4.86
CA GLY A 124 5.48 -5.22 4.32
C GLY A 124 5.84 -6.26 5.40
N ALA A 125 6.08 -5.81 6.63
CA ALA A 125 6.41 -6.68 7.76
C ALA A 125 5.13 -7.06 8.51
N PHE A 126 4.52 -8.19 8.15
CA PHE A 126 3.40 -8.81 8.84
C PHE A 126 3.38 -10.33 8.57
N ASP A 127 2.57 -11.05 9.34
CA ASP A 127 2.30 -12.47 9.18
C ASP A 127 1.19 -12.65 8.14
N GLU A 128 1.55 -13.04 6.91
CA GLU A 128 0.60 -13.12 5.78
C GLU A 128 -0.55 -14.09 6.05
N ASP A 129 -0.28 -15.22 6.70
CA ASP A 129 -1.29 -16.25 6.98
C ASP A 129 -2.29 -15.76 8.01
N LYS A 130 -1.83 -15.09 9.07
CA LYS A 130 -2.72 -14.51 10.08
C LYS A 130 -3.55 -13.36 9.55
N VAL A 131 -2.95 -12.47 8.75
CA VAL A 131 -3.70 -11.38 8.08
C VAL A 131 -4.73 -11.96 7.12
N SER A 132 -4.37 -12.97 6.33
CA SER A 132 -5.29 -13.63 5.40
C SER A 132 -6.45 -14.28 6.13
N LYS A 133 -6.18 -14.99 7.22
CA LYS A 133 -7.23 -15.59 8.06
C LYS A 133 -8.10 -14.54 8.74
N GLN A 134 -7.50 -13.45 9.23
CA GLN A 134 -8.23 -12.37 9.89
C GLN A 134 -9.23 -11.71 8.95
N LEU A 135 -8.79 -11.36 7.74
CA LEU A 135 -9.56 -10.58 6.76
C LEU A 135 -10.29 -11.48 5.74
N GLU A 136 -10.38 -12.78 6.02
CA GLU A 136 -11.06 -13.77 5.18
C GLU A 136 -10.60 -13.74 3.71
N ILE A 137 -9.29 -13.51 3.51
CA ILE A 137 -8.68 -13.45 2.17
C ILE A 137 -8.73 -14.85 1.54
N PRO A 138 -9.32 -14.99 0.33
CA PRO A 138 -9.50 -16.30 -0.27
C PRO A 138 -8.22 -16.86 -0.89
N ASP A 139 -8.19 -18.18 -1.08
CA ASP A 139 -7.08 -18.89 -1.72
C ASP A 139 -6.73 -18.33 -3.11
N GLY A 140 -5.45 -17.99 -3.27
CA GLY A 140 -4.91 -17.41 -4.49
C GLY A 140 -4.97 -15.88 -4.52
N VAL A 141 -5.37 -15.23 -3.42
CA VAL A 141 -5.14 -13.82 -3.14
C VAL A 141 -4.10 -13.71 -2.03
N ARG A 142 -3.13 -12.80 -2.17
CA ARG A 142 -2.03 -12.63 -1.22
C ARG A 142 -2.01 -11.17 -0.72
N PRO A 143 -2.05 -10.91 0.59
CA PRO A 143 -1.81 -9.57 1.10
C PRO A 143 -0.37 -9.13 0.80
N ILE A 144 -0.20 -7.92 0.26
CA ILE A 144 1.10 -7.37 -0.19
C ILE A 144 1.57 -6.22 0.70
N ALA A 145 0.65 -5.34 1.11
CA ALA A 145 0.97 -4.19 1.93
C ALA A 145 -0.20 -3.82 2.82
N ILE A 146 0.10 -3.40 4.05
CA ILE A 146 -0.82 -2.71 4.95
C ILE A 146 -0.46 -1.22 4.92
N LEU A 147 -1.47 -0.38 4.72
CA LEU A 147 -1.35 1.07 4.59
C LEU A 147 -2.25 1.75 5.64
N PRO A 148 -1.72 2.07 6.84
CA PRO A 148 -2.41 2.98 7.75
C PRO A 148 -2.47 4.38 7.15
N ILE A 149 -3.63 5.01 7.19
CA ILE A 149 -3.92 6.30 6.57
C ILE A 149 -4.40 7.26 7.63
N GLY A 150 -3.77 8.43 7.68
CA GLY A 150 -4.11 9.48 8.63
C GLY A 150 -3.49 10.82 8.24
N HIS A 151 -3.96 11.88 8.88
CA HIS A 151 -3.26 13.16 8.88
C HIS A 151 -1.96 13.04 9.68
N PRO A 152 -0.81 13.50 9.17
CA PRO A 152 0.46 13.34 9.87
C PRO A 152 0.51 14.20 11.14
N ALA A 153 0.72 13.59 12.31
CA ALA A 153 0.98 14.32 13.57
C ALA A 153 2.40 14.93 13.63
N GLY A 154 3.24 14.58 12.66
CA GLY A 154 4.59 15.10 12.51
C GLY A 154 5.21 14.53 11.24
N MET A 155 6.12 15.29 10.62
CA MET A 155 6.81 14.84 9.41
C MET A 155 8.19 14.27 9.74
N PRO A 156 8.45 12.98 9.45
CA PRO A 156 9.77 12.40 9.63
C PRO A 156 10.82 13.09 8.75
N ARG A 157 12.09 13.06 9.20
CA ARG A 157 13.22 13.48 8.38
C ARG A 157 13.24 12.67 7.07
N LYS A 158 13.61 13.33 5.97
CA LYS A 158 13.86 12.66 4.68
C LYS A 158 15.00 11.66 4.84
N PRO A 159 14.79 10.36 4.55
CA PRO A 159 15.89 9.42 4.53
C PRO A 159 16.85 9.77 3.39
N GLU A 160 18.12 9.56 3.61
CA GLU A 160 19.13 9.66 2.55
C GLU A 160 18.91 8.53 1.54
N LYS A 161 19.18 8.84 0.27
CA LYS A 161 19.10 7.91 -0.85
C LYS A 161 20.48 7.84 -1.48
N MET A 162 20.84 6.67 -2.01
CA MET A 162 21.99 6.55 -2.90
C MET A 162 21.80 7.51 -4.08
N ASN A 163 22.90 7.99 -4.65
CA ASN A 163 22.82 8.78 -5.87
C ASN A 163 22.25 7.89 -6.99
N ALA A 164 21.43 8.49 -7.87
CA ALA A 164 20.77 7.71 -8.92
C ALA A 164 21.77 7.05 -9.86
N GLU A 165 22.93 7.69 -10.05
CA GLU A 165 24.05 7.22 -10.85
C GLU A 165 24.63 5.90 -10.31
N GLU A 166 24.64 5.69 -8.99
CA GLU A 166 25.11 4.44 -8.37
C GLU A 166 24.18 3.25 -8.66
N LEU A 167 22.92 3.54 -9.00
CA LEU A 167 21.90 2.55 -9.32
C LEU A 167 21.68 2.41 -10.84
N THR A 168 22.45 3.14 -11.65
CA THR A 168 22.26 3.24 -13.10
C THR A 168 23.39 2.51 -13.83
N HIS A 169 23.03 1.54 -14.65
CA HIS A 169 23.96 0.75 -15.45
C HIS A 169 23.71 1.03 -16.94
N HIS A 170 24.78 1.26 -17.72
CA HIS A 170 24.69 1.60 -19.14
C HIS A 170 25.18 0.44 -20.02
N GLY A 171 24.28 -0.11 -20.85
CA GLY A 171 24.58 -1.21 -21.78
C GLY A 171 24.37 -2.59 -21.15
N SER A 172 25.18 -2.94 -20.15
CA SER A 172 25.02 -4.12 -19.29
C SER A 172 24.82 -3.70 -17.84
N TRP A 173 24.61 -4.67 -16.95
CA TRP A 173 24.83 -4.47 -15.51
C TRP A 173 26.27 -3.99 -15.27
#